data_AF-A0A954K2X8-F1
#
_entry.id   AF-A0A954K2X8-F1
#
_cell.length_a   1.000
_cell.length_b   1.000
_cell.length_c   1.000
_cell.angle_alpha   90.00
_cell.angle_beta   90.00
_cell.angle_gamma   90.00
#
_symmetry.space_group_name_H-M   'P 1'
#
loop_
_entity.id
_entity.type
_entity.pdbx_description
1 polymer ?
#
loop_
_entity_poly.entity_id
_entity_poly.type
_entity_poly.pdbx_seq_one_letter_code
_entity_poly.pdbx_strand_id
1 'polypeptide(L)'
;MSGNLSQDLSHRAQEQGRPATNLLPLVEEILPCPDLEQLLLEFSGDESLLVLDSARQSSTLGRFSYLMSTPLKRFQIQHAQFSVDPFAALRQIHEAHPVDSVPGLPPFQGGFAGLLSYELGRSWEQFARAPFDEFQLPDLAVGFYDWVIAWDHNQHRAWIVVQGFDQNLETQNLDRAARRLNFLKARINAAALNSHDRRSALSQSSFAHTDRLPLDQLAPVFPLADNEQILSNFSKPQFL
;
A
#
# COMPACT_ATOMS: atom_id res chain seq x y z
N MET A 1 49.69 -34.80 -38.80
CA MET A 1 48.43 -34.31 -39.39
C MET A 1 47.65 -33.67 -38.25
N SER A 2 48.05 -32.50 -37.74
CA SER A 2 47.92 -31.13 -38.28
C SER A 2 46.49 -30.59 -38.22
N GLY A 3 46.27 -29.53 -37.41
CA GLY A 3 45.05 -28.70 -37.34
C GLY A 3 44.53 -28.50 -35.90
N ASN A 4 45.09 -27.65 -35.02
CA ASN A 4 45.06 -26.18 -34.86
C ASN A 4 43.75 -25.52 -34.35
N LEU A 5 43.94 -24.74 -33.25
CA LEU A 5 43.23 -23.55 -32.73
C LEU A 5 41.77 -23.68 -32.27
N SER A 6 41.45 -23.41 -30.99
CA SER A 6 41.34 -22.09 -30.31
C SER A 6 40.10 -21.31 -30.78
N GLN A 7 39.36 -20.77 -29.79
CA GLN A 7 38.10 -20.01 -29.87
C GLN A 7 36.82 -20.84 -29.74
N ASP A 8 36.25 -20.91 -28.52
CA ASP A 8 34.91 -20.34 -28.31
C ASP A 8 34.64 -20.09 -26.81
N LEU A 9 35.26 -19.03 -26.28
CA LEU A 9 34.91 -18.39 -25.02
C LEU A 9 34.12 -17.12 -25.36
N SER A 10 32.90 -17.27 -25.90
CA SER A 10 32.14 -16.08 -26.32
C SER A 10 30.66 -16.35 -26.63
N HIS A 11 29.93 -17.00 -25.72
CA HIS A 11 28.47 -16.89 -25.69
C HIS A 11 27.93 -16.66 -24.27
N ARG A 12 28.50 -15.66 -23.59
CA ARG A 12 27.74 -14.74 -22.73
C ARG A 12 27.46 -13.48 -23.55
N ALA A 13 26.40 -13.52 -24.35
CA ALA A 13 25.75 -12.33 -24.89
C ALA A 13 24.40 -12.24 -24.16
N GLN A 14 24.31 -11.41 -23.12
CA GLN A 14 23.61 -10.14 -23.23
C GLN A 14 22.14 -10.31 -23.68
N GLU A 15 21.29 -10.82 -22.80
CA GLU A 15 19.89 -10.38 -22.77
C GLU A 15 19.85 -9.00 -22.11
N GLN A 16 20.41 -8.01 -22.81
CA GLN A 16 20.25 -6.60 -22.47
C GLN A 16 18.92 -6.13 -23.06
N GLY A 17 18.04 -5.64 -22.18
CA GLY A 17 16.93 -4.75 -22.52
C GLY A 17 15.82 -5.38 -23.34
N ARG A 18 14.83 -6.01 -22.67
CA ARG A 18 13.48 -6.02 -23.23
C ARG A 18 13.09 -4.55 -23.51
N PRO A 19 12.60 -4.21 -24.70
CA PRO A 19 12.15 -2.85 -24.97
C PRO A 19 11.02 -2.54 -23.99
N ALA A 20 11.12 -1.43 -23.27
CA ALA A 20 9.99 -0.86 -22.55
C ALA A 20 8.87 -0.71 -23.58
N THR A 21 7.82 -1.53 -23.45
CA THR A 21 6.62 -1.37 -24.25
C THR A 21 6.14 0.06 -24.05
N ASN A 22 5.94 0.80 -25.14
CA ASN A 22 5.45 2.18 -25.15
C ASN A 22 3.96 2.28 -24.73
N LEU A 23 3.50 1.31 -23.95
CA LEU A 23 2.12 1.06 -23.54
C LEU A 23 2.05 1.15 -22.02
N LEU A 24 0.93 1.65 -21.53
CA LEU A 24 0.65 1.74 -20.11
C LEU A 24 0.02 0.43 -19.61
N PRO A 25 0.23 0.07 -18.32
CA PRO A 25 1.09 0.75 -17.36
C PRO A 25 2.59 0.58 -17.68
N LEU A 26 3.40 1.56 -17.27
CA LEU A 26 4.85 1.39 -17.26
C LEU A 26 5.25 0.48 -16.11
N VAL A 27 6.08 -0.52 -16.41
CA VAL A 27 6.58 -1.48 -15.43
C VAL A 27 8.09 -1.52 -15.51
N GLU A 28 8.75 -1.43 -14.36
CA GLU A 28 10.19 -1.63 -14.26
C GLU A 28 10.53 -2.54 -13.08
N GLU A 29 11.34 -3.56 -13.33
CA GLU A 29 11.90 -4.40 -12.27
C GLU A 29 13.02 -3.65 -11.54
N ILE A 30 13.01 -3.71 -10.21
CA ILE A 30 14.00 -3.07 -9.36
C ILE A 30 15.13 -4.06 -9.11
N LEU A 31 16.35 -3.68 -9.52
CA LEU A 31 17.54 -4.50 -9.37
C LEU A 31 18.66 -3.73 -8.62
N PRO A 32 19.20 -4.27 -7.51
CA PRO A 32 18.76 -5.49 -6.81
C PRO A 32 17.37 -5.33 -6.18
N CYS A 33 16.72 -6.45 -5.84
CA CYS A 33 15.45 -6.42 -5.14
C CYS A 33 15.60 -5.64 -3.81
N PRO A 34 14.81 -4.56 -3.60
CA PRO A 34 14.97 -3.68 -2.45
C PRO A 34 14.37 -4.30 -1.19
N ASP A 35 14.95 -3.96 -0.04
CA ASP A 35 14.40 -4.27 1.27
C ASP A 35 13.13 -3.44 1.54
N LEU A 36 12.04 -4.09 1.91
CA LEU A 36 10.74 -3.43 2.12
C LEU A 36 10.82 -2.39 3.24
N GLU A 37 11.49 -2.72 4.35
CA GLU A 37 11.62 -1.82 5.50
C GLU A 37 12.40 -0.54 5.14
N GLN A 38 13.45 -0.67 4.33
CA GLN A 38 14.20 0.49 3.83
C GLN A 38 13.33 1.41 2.97
N LEU A 39 12.47 0.85 2.12
CA LEU A 39 11.54 1.66 1.34
C LEU A 39 10.42 2.23 2.23
N LEU A 40 9.89 1.49 3.19
CA LEU A 40 8.94 2.04 4.17
C LEU A 40 9.51 3.30 4.83
N LEU A 41 10.80 3.29 5.17
CA LEU A 41 11.47 4.46 5.75
C LEU A 41 11.66 5.62 4.77
N GLU A 42 12.04 5.31 3.54
CA GLU A 42 12.13 6.31 2.47
C GLU A 42 10.81 7.03 2.21
N PHE A 43 9.71 6.30 2.27
CA PHE A 43 8.39 6.83 1.97
C PHE A 43 7.60 7.25 3.22
N SER A 44 8.17 7.11 4.43
CA SER A 44 7.51 7.38 5.72
C SER A 44 6.94 8.79 5.88
N GLY A 45 7.53 9.79 5.21
CA GLY A 45 7.05 11.17 5.21
C GLY A 45 5.97 11.47 4.19
N ASP A 46 5.59 10.52 3.34
CA ASP A 46 4.60 10.73 2.30
C ASP A 46 3.18 10.71 2.86
N GLU A 47 2.31 11.53 2.26
CA GLU A 47 0.89 11.52 2.58
C GLU A 47 0.26 10.17 2.19
N SER A 48 -0.59 9.64 3.07
CA SER A 48 -1.35 8.40 2.83
C SER A 48 -0.45 7.25 2.37
N LEU A 49 0.73 7.10 2.98
CA LEU A 49 1.54 5.90 2.82
C LEU A 49 0.76 4.67 3.26
N LEU A 50 0.63 3.70 2.37
CA LEU A 50 0.01 2.42 2.63
C LEU A 50 1.00 1.30 2.28
N VAL A 51 1.24 0.44 3.26
CA VAL A 51 1.98 -0.80 3.08
C VAL A 51 1.06 -1.96 3.38
N LEU A 52 0.92 -2.85 2.41
CA LEU A 52 0.19 -4.11 2.56
C LEU A 52 1.24 -5.21 2.57
N ASP A 53 1.61 -5.63 3.78
CA ASP A 53 2.56 -6.71 4.00
C ASP A 53 1.85 -7.96 4.53
N SER A 54 2.40 -9.13 4.24
CA SER A 54 1.82 -10.39 4.67
C SER A 54 2.78 -11.16 5.57
N ALA A 55 2.45 -11.23 6.86
CA ALA A 55 3.29 -11.82 7.89
C ALA A 55 3.42 -13.36 7.82
N ARG A 56 2.75 -14.04 6.88
CA ARG A 56 2.78 -15.51 6.77
C ARG A 56 3.64 -15.93 5.57
N GLN A 57 4.71 -16.66 5.83
CA GLN A 57 5.56 -17.28 4.79
C GLN A 57 5.01 -18.65 4.38
N SER A 58 3.70 -18.77 4.17
CA SER A 58 3.09 -19.99 3.61
C SER A 58 3.04 -19.85 2.10
N SER A 59 3.33 -20.93 1.36
CA SER A 59 3.51 -20.92 -0.10
C SER A 59 2.31 -20.42 -0.90
N THR A 60 1.12 -20.29 -0.29
CA THR A 60 -0.10 -19.77 -0.93
C THR A 60 -0.61 -18.45 -0.34
N LEU A 61 -0.31 -18.16 0.93
CA LEU A 61 -0.78 -16.97 1.66
C LEU A 61 0.44 -16.19 2.12
N GLY A 62 0.67 -15.03 1.50
CA GLY A 62 1.73 -14.08 1.85
C GLY A 62 2.92 -13.99 0.91
N ARG A 63 2.73 -14.38 -0.36
CA ARG A 63 3.75 -14.27 -1.41
C ARG A 63 4.10 -12.82 -1.79
N PHE A 64 3.16 -11.89 -1.65
CA PHE A 64 3.31 -10.53 -2.16
C PHE A 64 3.18 -9.49 -1.06
N SER A 65 3.95 -8.42 -1.20
CA SER A 65 3.78 -7.18 -0.42
C SER A 65 3.72 -5.98 -1.36
N TYR A 66 3.11 -4.90 -0.89
CA TYR A 66 2.86 -3.71 -1.68
C TYR A 66 3.16 -2.45 -0.88
N LEU A 67 3.76 -1.45 -1.54
CA LEU A 67 3.97 -0.11 -1.00
C LEU A 67 3.49 0.92 -2.02
N MET A 68 2.68 1.86 -1.54
CA MET A 68 2.14 2.96 -2.34
C MET A 68 1.93 4.18 -1.44
N SER A 69 1.99 5.39 -1.98
CA SER A 69 1.71 6.62 -1.24
C SER A 69 1.21 7.71 -2.18
N THR A 70 0.76 8.83 -1.62
CA THR A 70 0.32 10.01 -2.35
C THR A 70 -0.70 9.65 -3.44
N PRO A 71 -1.90 9.16 -3.06
CA PRO A 71 -2.92 8.79 -4.02
C PRO A 71 -3.34 10.02 -4.83
N LEU A 72 -3.71 9.82 -6.11
CA LEU A 72 -4.19 10.91 -6.96
C LEU A 72 -5.52 11.49 -6.46
N LYS A 73 -6.33 10.65 -5.81
CA LYS A 73 -7.63 11.03 -5.26
C LYS A 73 -7.91 10.27 -3.98
N ARG A 74 -8.45 10.96 -2.97
CA ARG A 74 -8.86 10.39 -1.69
C ARG A 74 -10.38 10.45 -1.57
N PHE A 75 -10.96 9.38 -1.03
CA PHE A 75 -12.37 9.23 -0.73
C PHE A 75 -12.49 9.00 0.76
N GLN A 76 -13.25 9.86 1.44
CA GLN A 76 -13.48 9.74 2.87
C GLN A 76 -14.97 9.87 3.16
N ILE A 77 -15.50 8.93 3.93
CA ILE A 77 -16.83 8.99 4.53
C ILE A 77 -16.60 8.99 6.03
N GLN A 78 -16.89 10.10 6.71
CA GLN A 78 -16.73 10.17 8.16
C GLN A 78 -17.77 9.32 8.88
N HIS A 79 -19.02 9.39 8.41
CA HIS A 79 -20.16 8.66 8.97
C HIS A 79 -21.01 8.09 7.84
N ALA A 80 -21.07 6.77 7.75
CA ALA A 80 -21.88 6.03 6.81
C ALA A 80 -23.37 6.20 7.14
N GLN A 81 -24.17 6.33 6.10
CA GLN A 81 -25.61 6.54 6.20
C GLN A 81 -26.34 5.33 5.63
N PHE A 82 -27.37 4.88 6.35
CA PHE A 82 -28.19 3.76 5.91
C PHE A 82 -28.82 4.01 4.54
N SER A 83 -28.75 3.02 3.66
CA SER A 83 -29.22 3.08 2.27
C SER A 83 -28.44 4.06 1.36
N VAL A 84 -27.32 4.62 1.82
CA VAL A 84 -26.37 5.34 0.97
C VAL A 84 -25.24 4.41 0.61
N ASP A 85 -25.09 4.17 -0.70
CA ASP A 85 -24.04 3.33 -1.26
C ASP A 85 -22.65 3.99 -1.09
N PRO A 86 -21.77 3.44 -0.25
CA PRO A 86 -20.50 4.07 0.07
C PRO A 86 -19.47 3.94 -1.07
N PHE A 87 -19.74 3.10 -2.06
CA PHE A 87 -18.82 2.80 -3.15
C PHE A 87 -19.22 3.45 -4.48
N ALA A 88 -20.30 4.24 -4.53
CA ALA A 88 -20.82 4.83 -5.76
C ALA A 88 -19.73 5.57 -6.57
N ALA A 89 -19.00 6.47 -5.91
CA ALA A 89 -17.95 7.26 -6.54
C ALA A 89 -16.74 6.41 -6.98
N LEU A 90 -16.39 5.38 -6.20
CA LEU A 90 -15.27 4.48 -6.51
C LEU A 90 -15.63 3.62 -7.72
N ARG A 91 -16.86 3.10 -7.80
CA ARG A 91 -17.36 2.33 -8.94
C ARG A 91 -17.39 3.17 -10.21
N GLN A 92 -17.89 4.41 -10.15
CA GLN A 92 -17.91 5.29 -11.31
C GLN A 92 -16.52 5.48 -11.91
N ILE A 93 -15.50 5.66 -11.07
CA ILE A 93 -14.12 5.82 -11.53
C ILE A 93 -13.55 4.51 -12.07
N HIS A 94 -13.84 3.39 -11.42
CA HIS A 94 -13.39 2.07 -11.86
C HIS A 94 -13.97 1.71 -13.24
N GLU A 95 -15.26 1.94 -13.45
CA GLU A 95 -15.95 1.68 -14.72
C GLU A 95 -15.49 2.61 -15.85
N ALA A 96 -15.13 3.86 -15.53
CA ALA A 96 -14.58 4.79 -16.50
C ALA A 96 -13.14 4.46 -16.92
N HIS A 97 -12.40 3.67 -16.13
CA HIS A 97 -10.97 3.40 -16.34
C HIS A 97 -10.62 1.92 -16.13
N PRO A 98 -11.10 1.02 -17.00
CA PRO A 98 -10.64 -0.36 -16.98
C PRO A 98 -9.14 -0.38 -17.32
N VAL A 99 -8.35 -0.93 -16.41
CA VAL A 99 -6.92 -1.14 -16.60
C VAL A 99 -6.67 -2.64 -16.62
N ASP A 100 -6.10 -3.12 -17.72
CA ASP A 100 -5.67 -4.52 -17.81
C ASP A 100 -4.44 -4.75 -16.92
N SER A 101 -4.49 -5.81 -16.11
CA SER A 101 -3.35 -6.26 -15.33
C SER A 101 -2.28 -6.83 -16.25
N VAL A 102 -1.02 -6.45 -16.06
CA VAL A 102 0.12 -7.05 -16.75
C VAL A 102 0.32 -8.48 -16.25
N PRO A 103 0.23 -9.50 -17.12
CA PRO A 103 0.36 -10.90 -16.70
C PRO A 103 1.75 -11.22 -16.14
N GLY A 104 1.81 -12.10 -15.15
CA GLY A 104 3.07 -12.58 -14.56
C GLY A 104 3.70 -11.64 -13.52
N LEU A 105 3.07 -10.50 -13.22
CA LEU A 105 3.41 -9.63 -12.10
C LEU A 105 2.53 -9.91 -10.87
N PRO A 106 2.87 -9.35 -9.69
CA PRO A 106 1.96 -9.34 -8.56
C PRO A 106 0.56 -8.80 -8.92
N PRO A 107 -0.51 -9.35 -8.33
CA PRO A 107 -1.89 -9.10 -8.77
C PRO A 107 -2.37 -7.67 -8.53
N PHE A 108 -1.91 -7.00 -7.47
CA PHE A 108 -2.25 -5.61 -7.24
C PHE A 108 -1.23 -4.70 -7.93
N GLN A 109 -1.72 -3.91 -8.89
CA GLN A 109 -0.92 -3.09 -9.81
C GLN A 109 -1.26 -1.59 -9.71
N GLY A 110 -1.85 -1.18 -8.59
CA GLY A 110 -2.45 0.14 -8.37
C GLY A 110 -3.97 0.10 -8.37
N GLY A 111 -4.58 1.25 -8.14
CA GLY A 111 -6.03 1.41 -8.00
C GLY A 111 -6.44 1.77 -6.57
N PHE A 112 -7.62 1.33 -6.16
CA PHE A 112 -8.18 1.68 -4.86
C PHE A 112 -7.59 0.84 -3.72
N ALA A 113 -7.08 1.50 -2.68
CA ALA A 113 -6.64 0.85 -1.46
C ALA A 113 -6.85 1.77 -0.24
N GLY A 114 -7.13 1.19 0.93
CA GLY A 114 -7.31 1.95 2.15
C GLY A 114 -8.12 1.20 3.21
N LEU A 115 -8.81 1.97 4.04
CA LEU A 115 -9.58 1.52 5.19
C LEU A 115 -11.08 1.45 4.88
N LEU A 116 -11.68 0.33 5.25
CA LEU A 116 -13.11 0.14 5.39
C LEU A 116 -13.35 -0.21 6.86
N SER A 117 -13.92 0.72 7.64
CA SER A 117 -14.12 0.51 9.07
C SER A 117 -15.32 -0.41 9.33
N TYR A 118 -15.43 -0.92 10.56
CA TYR A 118 -16.60 -1.70 10.98
C TYR A 118 -17.92 -0.91 10.82
N GLU A 119 -17.90 0.40 11.13
CA GLU A 119 -19.06 1.27 11.05
C GLU A 119 -19.51 1.55 9.60
N LEU A 120 -18.70 1.21 8.58
CA LEU A 120 -19.17 1.22 7.19
C LEU A 120 -20.38 0.29 6.98
N GLY A 121 -20.51 -0.74 7.83
CA GLY A 121 -21.68 -1.64 7.88
C GLY A 121 -23.02 -0.90 7.94
N ARG A 122 -23.03 0.31 8.50
CA ARG A 122 -24.23 1.15 8.61
C ARG A 122 -24.85 1.54 7.27
N SER A 123 -24.10 1.48 6.19
CA SER A 123 -24.64 1.66 4.83
C SER A 123 -25.69 0.60 4.48
N TRP A 124 -25.60 -0.59 5.07
CA TRP A 124 -26.46 -1.73 4.79
C TRP A 124 -27.35 -2.15 5.97
N GLU A 125 -26.94 -1.90 7.21
CA GLU A 125 -27.66 -2.30 8.42
C GLU A 125 -27.92 -1.13 9.36
N GLN A 126 -29.04 -1.15 10.08
CA GLN A 126 -29.33 -0.17 11.11
C GLN A 126 -28.89 -0.70 12.48
N PHE A 127 -27.82 -0.12 13.03
CA PHE A 127 -27.38 -0.42 14.39
C PHE A 127 -26.90 0.85 15.11
N ALA A 128 -26.80 0.81 16.44
CA ALA A 128 -26.29 1.93 17.23
C ALA A 128 -24.78 2.07 17.05
N ARG A 129 -24.28 3.31 16.94
CA ARG A 129 -22.83 3.57 16.93
C ARG A 129 -22.31 3.39 18.35
N ALA A 130 -21.06 2.94 18.50
CA ALA A 130 -20.43 2.91 19.81
C ALA A 130 -20.54 4.31 20.46
N PRO A 131 -20.98 4.40 21.74
CA PRO A 131 -21.17 5.69 22.40
C PRO A 131 -19.86 6.45 22.62
N PHE A 132 -18.73 5.74 22.61
CA PHE A 132 -17.39 6.29 22.71
C PHE A 132 -16.65 6.02 21.39
N ASP A 133 -16.47 7.06 20.57
CA ASP A 133 -15.66 7.04 19.34
C ASP A 133 -14.40 7.89 19.54
N GLU A 134 -13.53 7.42 20.42
CA GLU A 134 -12.31 8.11 20.85
C GLU A 134 -11.30 8.29 19.72
N PHE A 135 -11.28 7.36 18.76
CA PHE A 135 -10.36 7.38 17.62
C PHE A 135 -10.91 8.15 16.41
N GLN A 136 -12.21 8.48 16.40
CA GLN A 136 -12.90 9.23 15.35
C GLN A 136 -12.56 8.72 13.94
N LEU A 137 -12.41 7.41 13.79
CA LEU A 137 -11.99 6.81 12.53
C LEU A 137 -13.08 7.06 11.47
N PRO A 138 -12.69 7.42 10.24
CA PRO A 138 -13.65 7.49 9.15
C PRO A 138 -14.20 6.10 8.85
N ASP A 139 -15.49 6.03 8.54
CA ASP A 139 -16.15 4.80 8.15
C ASP A 139 -15.58 4.25 6.82
N LEU A 140 -15.12 5.13 5.94
CA LEU A 140 -14.35 4.77 4.74
C LEU A 140 -13.23 5.79 4.53
N ALA A 141 -12.01 5.32 4.24
CA ALA A 141 -10.89 6.15 3.81
C ALA A 141 -10.06 5.41 2.77
N VAL A 142 -10.27 5.70 1.49
CA VAL A 142 -9.65 4.99 0.36
C VAL A 142 -8.93 5.99 -0.55
N GLY A 143 -7.73 5.65 -0.99
CA GLY A 143 -6.99 6.37 -2.01
C GLY A 143 -7.01 5.63 -3.35
N PHE A 144 -7.03 6.37 -4.47
CA PHE A 144 -6.70 5.83 -5.79
C PHE A 144 -5.20 6.06 -6.06
N TYR A 145 -4.42 4.99 -6.03
CA TYR A 145 -2.97 5.01 -6.24
C TYR A 145 -2.63 4.68 -7.68
N ASP A 146 -1.99 5.62 -8.38
CA ASP A 146 -1.56 5.45 -9.77
C ASP A 146 -0.22 4.75 -9.92
N TRP A 147 0.39 4.34 -8.81
CA TRP A 147 1.60 3.54 -8.80
C TRP A 147 1.64 2.62 -7.58
N VAL A 148 2.44 1.57 -7.69
CA VAL A 148 2.74 0.65 -6.58
C VAL A 148 4.13 0.07 -6.77
N ILE A 149 4.85 -0.13 -5.66
CA ILE A 149 5.99 -1.05 -5.62
C ILE A 149 5.47 -2.38 -5.10
N ALA A 150 5.63 -3.44 -5.89
CA ALA A 150 5.12 -4.76 -5.57
C ALA A 150 6.27 -5.76 -5.48
N TRP A 151 6.30 -6.53 -4.40
CA TRP A 151 7.28 -7.59 -4.16
C TRP A 151 6.67 -8.94 -4.43
N ASP A 152 7.45 -9.85 -5.01
CA ASP A 152 7.23 -11.29 -5.02
C ASP A 152 8.33 -11.96 -4.21
N HIS A 153 7.99 -12.35 -2.99
CA HIS A 153 8.93 -12.94 -2.04
C HIS A 153 9.42 -14.32 -2.46
N ASN A 154 8.61 -15.05 -3.25
CA ASN A 154 9.02 -16.37 -3.74
C ASN A 154 10.09 -16.26 -4.83
N GLN A 155 10.05 -15.18 -5.62
CA GLN A 155 11.03 -14.95 -6.68
C GLN A 155 12.19 -14.05 -6.22
N HIS A 156 12.10 -13.43 -5.05
CA HIS A 156 13.00 -12.37 -4.58
C HIS A 156 13.11 -11.23 -5.61
N ARG A 157 11.96 -10.78 -6.13
CA ARG A 157 11.88 -9.73 -7.16
C ARG A 157 10.88 -8.66 -6.73
N ALA A 158 11.10 -7.44 -7.22
CA ALA A 158 10.17 -6.34 -7.01
C ALA A 158 10.03 -5.50 -8.29
N TRP A 159 8.87 -4.89 -8.46
CA TRP A 159 8.57 -4.05 -9.62
C TRP A 159 7.94 -2.74 -9.18
N ILE A 160 8.26 -1.66 -9.90
CA ILE A 160 7.48 -0.43 -9.90
C ILE A 160 6.46 -0.56 -11.03
N VAL A 161 5.18 -0.38 -10.71
CA VAL A 161 4.10 -0.28 -11.70
C VAL A 161 3.55 1.14 -11.65
N VAL A 162 3.42 1.80 -12.81
CA VAL A 162 2.90 3.17 -12.92
C VAL A 162 1.84 3.26 -14.01
N GLN A 163 0.65 3.68 -13.62
CA GLN A 163 -0.54 3.76 -14.48
C GLN A 163 -0.59 5.02 -15.35
N GLY A 164 -0.01 6.13 -14.90
CA GLY A 164 0.07 7.37 -15.68
C GLY A 164 -1.21 8.21 -15.73
N PHE A 165 -2.17 8.01 -14.81
CA PHE A 165 -3.38 8.84 -14.70
C PHE A 165 -3.08 10.30 -14.32
N ASP A 166 -3.93 11.24 -14.73
CA ASP A 166 -3.93 12.62 -14.20
C ASP A 166 -4.66 12.70 -12.87
N GLN A 167 -4.51 13.83 -12.19
CA GLN A 167 -5.18 14.10 -10.91
C GLN A 167 -6.71 14.01 -11.00
N ASN A 168 -7.28 14.27 -12.18
CA ASN A 168 -8.73 14.19 -12.39
C ASN A 168 -9.21 12.76 -12.64
N LEU A 169 -8.30 11.82 -12.91
CA LEU A 169 -8.60 10.46 -13.34
C LEU A 169 -9.48 10.49 -14.59
N GLU A 170 -9.01 11.16 -15.65
CA GLU A 170 -9.70 11.26 -16.95
C GLU A 170 -8.83 10.68 -18.07
N THR A 171 -7.51 10.85 -17.98
CA THR A 171 -6.59 10.41 -19.03
C THR A 171 -5.34 9.74 -18.47
N GLN A 172 -4.85 8.74 -19.19
CA GLN A 172 -3.53 8.17 -18.99
C GLN A 172 -2.54 8.77 -19.99
N ASN A 173 -1.31 9.06 -19.56
CA ASN A 173 -0.28 9.64 -20.40
C ASN A 173 1.10 9.03 -20.12
N LEU A 174 1.79 8.63 -21.18
CA LEU A 174 3.09 7.95 -21.09
C LEU A 174 4.18 8.83 -20.48
N ASP A 175 4.26 10.11 -20.86
CA ASP A 175 5.26 11.02 -20.31
C ASP A 175 5.03 11.26 -18.81
N ARG A 176 3.77 11.31 -18.39
CA ARG A 176 3.39 11.40 -16.97
C ARG A 176 3.83 10.15 -16.21
N ALA A 177 3.54 8.96 -16.75
CA ALA A 177 4.00 7.71 -16.17
C ALA A 177 5.53 7.66 -16.08
N ALA A 178 6.24 8.06 -17.14
CA ALA A 178 7.69 8.06 -17.20
C ALA A 178 8.30 9.02 -16.17
N ARG A 179 7.74 10.23 -16.00
CA ARG A 179 8.15 11.18 -14.96
C ARG A 179 7.96 10.59 -13.55
N ARG A 180 6.80 9.97 -13.28
CA ARG A 180 6.54 9.33 -11.98
C ARG A 180 7.47 8.14 -11.74
N LEU A 181 7.68 7.28 -12.73
CA LEU A 181 8.61 6.15 -12.66
C LEU A 181 10.04 6.62 -12.32
N ASN A 182 10.54 7.63 -13.04
CA ASN A 182 11.88 8.17 -12.80
C ASN A 182 12.01 8.80 -11.41
N PHE A 183 10.97 9.47 -10.92
CA PHE A 183 10.93 10.00 -9.56
C PHE A 183 11.02 8.87 -8.51
N LEU A 184 10.24 7.80 -8.66
CA LEU A 184 10.27 6.66 -7.75
C LEU A 184 11.63 5.96 -7.76
N LYS A 185 12.22 5.75 -8.94
CA LYS A 185 13.57 5.18 -9.09
C LYS A 185 14.63 5.99 -8.37
N ALA A 186 14.58 7.33 -8.50
CA ALA A 186 15.52 8.20 -7.81
C ALA A 186 15.44 8.04 -6.29
N ARG A 187 14.23 7.93 -5.74
CA ARG A 187 14.01 7.69 -4.30
C ARG A 187 14.49 6.31 -3.85
N ILE A 188 14.19 5.26 -4.61
CA ILE A 188 14.65 3.90 -4.32
C ILE A 188 16.19 3.83 -4.31
N ASN A 189 16.83 4.47 -5.29
CA ASN A 189 18.30 4.54 -5.34
C ASN A 189 18.88 5.31 -4.14
N ALA A 190 18.23 6.42 -3.73
CA ALA A 190 18.63 7.15 -2.53
C ALA A 190 18.44 6.32 -1.24
N ALA A 191 17.40 5.48 -1.18
CA ALA A 191 17.17 4.54 -0.08
C ALA A 191 18.30 3.51 0.05
N ALA A 192 18.72 2.92 -1.08
CA ALA A 192 19.81 1.95 -1.11
C ALA A 192 21.14 2.54 -0.60
N LEU A 193 21.44 3.79 -0.96
CA LEU A 193 22.66 4.50 -0.54
C LEU A 193 22.67 4.87 0.95
N ASN A 194 21.50 5.19 1.52
CA ASN A 194 21.36 5.74 2.89
C ASN A 194 20.91 4.69 3.92
N SER A 195 21.16 3.41 3.65
CA SER A 195 20.62 2.28 4.41
C SER A 195 21.10 2.18 5.87
N HIS A 196 22.29 2.72 6.18
CA HIS A 196 22.88 2.64 7.53
C HIS A 196 22.40 3.76 8.46
N ASP A 197 22.16 4.98 7.95
CA ASP A 197 21.81 6.14 8.80
C ASP A 197 20.37 6.10 9.31
N ARG A 198 19.43 5.53 8.53
CA ARG A 198 18.00 5.63 8.84
C ARG A 198 17.49 4.70 9.95
N ARG A 199 18.07 3.51 10.11
CA ARG A 199 17.73 2.62 11.23
C ARG A 199 18.15 3.24 12.57
N SER A 200 19.23 4.00 12.58
CA SER A 200 19.66 4.79 13.75
C SER A 200 18.70 5.96 14.02
N ALA A 201 18.18 6.61 12.98
CA ALA A 201 17.21 7.70 13.13
C ALA A 201 15.87 7.23 13.73
N LEU A 202 15.38 6.03 13.39
CA LEU A 202 14.15 5.45 13.98
C LEU A 202 14.28 5.10 15.46
N SER A 203 15.43 4.56 15.88
CA SER A 203 15.64 4.21 17.29
C SER A 203 15.78 5.45 18.17
N GLN A 204 16.13 6.58 17.56
CA GLN A 204 16.19 7.90 18.19
C GLN A 204 14.91 8.72 17.99
N SER A 205 14.06 8.38 17.02
CA SER A 205 12.74 8.98 16.89
C SER A 205 11.89 8.46 18.05
N SER A 206 11.88 9.24 19.13
CA SER A 206 10.70 9.30 19.98
C SER A 206 9.53 9.48 19.04
N PHE A 207 8.61 8.51 18.95
CA PHE A 207 7.26 8.81 18.45
C PHE A 207 6.83 10.03 19.26
N ALA A 208 6.81 11.20 18.62
CA ALA A 208 6.40 12.41 19.28
C ALA A 208 4.97 12.12 19.73
N HIS A 209 4.78 11.94 21.04
CA HIS A 209 3.51 11.61 21.69
C HIS A 209 2.55 12.81 21.64
N THR A 210 2.50 13.50 20.52
CA THR A 210 1.87 14.82 20.44
C THR A 210 0.36 14.76 20.50
N ASP A 211 -0.26 13.58 20.28
CA ASP A 211 -1.70 13.40 20.38
C ASP A 211 -2.08 12.17 21.23
N ARG A 212 -1.53 12.07 22.44
CA ARG A 212 -2.11 11.13 23.42
C ARG A 212 -3.47 11.67 23.87
N LEU A 213 -4.52 10.89 23.65
CA LEU A 213 -5.83 11.16 24.23
C LEU A 213 -5.71 11.20 25.76
N PRO A 214 -6.17 12.28 26.42
CA PRO A 214 -6.33 12.33 27.86
C PRO A 214 -7.16 11.14 28.39
N LEU A 215 -6.85 10.67 29.60
CA LEU A 215 -7.51 9.48 30.18
C LEU A 215 -9.04 9.65 30.29
N ASP A 216 -9.51 10.88 30.49
CA ASP A 216 -10.93 11.26 30.56
C ASP A 216 -11.62 11.33 29.18
N GLN A 217 -10.86 11.22 28.09
CA GLN A 217 -11.37 11.11 26.72
C GLN A 217 -11.38 9.66 26.21
N LEU A 218 -10.84 8.72 26.98
CA LEU A 218 -10.88 7.31 26.64
C LEU A 218 -12.22 6.68 27.01
N ALA A 219 -12.62 5.66 26.26
CA ALA A 219 -13.77 4.83 26.56
C ALA A 219 -13.62 4.20 27.96
N PRO A 220 -14.68 4.19 28.77
CA PRO A 220 -14.66 3.54 30.07
C PRO A 220 -14.41 2.04 29.91
N VAL A 221 -13.62 1.48 30.82
CA VAL A 221 -13.27 0.07 30.83
C VAL A 221 -13.90 -0.61 32.05
N PHE A 222 -14.55 -1.75 31.82
CA PHE A 222 -15.29 -2.52 32.81
C PHE A 222 -14.67 -3.91 32.99
N PRO A 223 -14.48 -4.40 34.22
CA PRO A 223 -13.99 -5.75 34.44
C PRO A 223 -15.04 -6.80 34.04
N LEU A 224 -14.57 -7.95 33.52
CA LEU A 224 -15.43 -9.09 33.26
C LEU A 224 -15.86 -9.73 34.59
N ALA A 225 -17.12 -10.16 34.67
CA ALA A 225 -17.73 -10.66 35.91
C ALA A 225 -16.96 -11.80 36.61
N ASP A 226 -16.21 -12.61 35.85
CA ASP A 226 -15.46 -13.77 36.35
C ASP A 226 -13.94 -13.58 36.27
N ASN A 227 -13.45 -12.42 35.82
CA ASN A 227 -12.02 -12.12 35.74
C ASN A 227 -11.73 -10.61 35.73
N GLU A 228 -11.37 -10.05 36.89
CA GLU A 228 -11.07 -8.62 37.05
C GLU A 228 -9.81 -8.15 36.29
N GLN A 229 -8.96 -9.07 35.81
CA GLN A 229 -7.79 -8.73 35.00
C GLN A 229 -8.13 -8.54 33.51
N ILE A 230 -9.33 -8.96 33.09
CA ILE A 230 -9.81 -8.79 31.72
C ILE A 230 -10.81 -7.63 31.71
N LEU A 231 -10.46 -6.58 30.96
CA LEU A 231 -11.25 -5.37 30.84
C LEU A 231 -11.93 -5.33 29.47
N SER A 232 -13.14 -4.77 29.42
CA SER A 232 -13.91 -4.52 28.20
C SER A 232 -14.34 -3.06 28.13
N ASN A 233 -14.37 -2.47 26.94
CA ASN A 233 -14.95 -1.15 26.69
C ASN A 233 -16.49 -1.17 26.61
N PHE A 234 -17.13 -2.30 26.90
CA PHE A 234 -18.58 -2.45 27.03
C PHE A 234 -18.94 -2.86 28.46
N SER A 235 -20.01 -2.30 29.00
CA SER A 235 -20.59 -2.81 30.24
C SER A 235 -21.53 -3.99 29.96
N LYS A 236 -21.62 -4.95 30.90
CA LYS A 236 -22.55 -6.09 30.81
C LYS A 236 -24.01 -5.68 30.51
N PRO A 237 -24.57 -4.60 31.10
CA PRO A 237 -25.93 -4.14 30.79
C PRO A 237 -26.09 -3.50 29.40
N GLN A 238 -25.01 -3.07 28.74
CA GLN A 238 -25.09 -2.48 27.38
C GLN A 238 -25.14 -3.54 26.28
N PHE A 239 -24.82 -4.80 26.61
CA PHE A 239 -24.73 -5.91 25.65
C PHE A 239 -25.94 -6.87 25.74
N LEU A 240 -26.76 -6.76 26.79
CA LEU A 240 -27.97 -7.57 27.05
C LEU A 240 -29.22 -6.69 26.98
#